data_AF-A0A444ZX31-F1
#
_entry.id   AF-A0A444ZX31-F1
#
_cell.length_a   1.000
_cell.length_b   1.000
_cell.length_c   1.000
_cell.angle_alpha   90.00
_cell.angle_beta   90.00
_cell.angle_gamma   90.00
#
_symmetry.space_group_name_H-M   'P 1'
#
loop_
_entity.id
_entity.type
_entity.pdbx_description
1 polymer ?
#
loop_
_entity_poly.entity_id
_entity_poly.type
_entity_poly.pdbx_seq_one_letter_code
_entity_poly.pdbx_strand_id
1 'polypeptide(L)' 'MKTLKDHFVEAYDLFHHLSGFVWNSVTKKFEAKKVWQNFIKVS' A
#
# COMPACT_ATOMS: atom_id res chain seq x y z
N MET A 1 -0.82 -8.70 -20.77
CA MET A 1 0.10 -7.73 -20.12
C MET A 1 -0.66 -7.10 -18.97
N LYS A 2 -0.19 -7.26 -17.73
CA LYS A 2 -0.73 -6.46 -16.63
C LYS A 2 -0.19 -5.04 -16.76
N THR A 3 -1.08 -4.08 -16.64
CA THR A 3 -0.73 -2.66 -16.65
C THR A 3 -0.20 -2.26 -15.28
N LEU A 4 0.56 -1.17 -15.21
CA LEU A 4 0.98 -0.59 -13.93
C LEU A 4 -0.21 -0.32 -13.00
N LYS A 5 -1.38 0.01 -13.59
CA LYS A 5 -2.64 0.20 -12.87
C LYS A 5 -3.09 -1.09 -12.15
N ASP A 6 -2.98 -2.24 -12.81
CA ASP A 6 -3.39 -3.52 -12.23
C ASP A 6 -2.54 -3.87 -11.01
N HIS A 7 -1.24 -3.60 -11.07
CA HIS A 7 -0.33 -3.78 -9.93
C HIS A 7 -0.66 -2.87 -8.75
N PHE A 8 -1.10 -1.63 -9.01
CA PHE A 8 -1.56 -0.74 -7.94
C PHE A 8 -2.86 -1.20 -7.29
N VAL A 9 -3.78 -1.76 -8.08
CA VAL A 9 -5.03 -2.33 -7.57
C VAL A 9 -4.76 -3.56 -6.72
N GLU A 10 -3.87 -4.45 -7.17
CA GLU A 10 -3.46 -5.64 -6.39
C GLU A 10 -2.81 -5.24 -5.05
N ALA A 11 -1.92 -4.25 -5.06
CA ALA A 11 -1.31 -3.74 -3.82
C ALA A 11 -2.36 -3.10 -2.90
N TYR A 12 -3.32 -2.35 -3.44
CA TYR A 12 -4.41 -1.79 -2.64
C TYR A 12 -5.25 -2.91 -2.01
N ASP A 13 -5.66 -3.92 -2.77
CA ASP A 13 -6.47 -5.02 -2.29
C ASP A 13 -5.76 -5.81 -1.18
N LEU A 14 -4.45 -5.98 -1.32
CA LEU A 14 -3.61 -6.66 -0.31
C LEU A 14 -3.46 -5.87 1.01
N PHE A 15 -3.50 -4.53 0.99
CA PHE A 15 -3.11 -3.73 2.16
C PHE A 15 -4.20 -2.79 2.70
N HIS A 16 -5.35 -2.65 2.00
CA HIS A 16 -6.43 -1.74 2.41
C HIS A 16 -7.03 -2.04 3.80
N HIS A 17 -6.90 -3.29 4.26
CA HIS A 17 -7.39 -3.72 5.56
C HIS A 17 -6.44 -3.35 6.72
N LEU A 18 -5.24 -2.85 6.43
CA LEU A 18 -4.26 -2.50 7.45
C LEU A 18 -4.54 -1.11 8.03
N SER A 19 -4.67 -1.02 9.35
CA SER A 19 -4.95 0.26 10.01
C SER A 19 -3.80 1.25 9.76
N GLY A 20 -4.12 2.39 9.15
CA GLY A 20 -3.14 3.42 8.82
C GLY A 20 -2.49 3.27 7.44
N PHE A 21 -3.02 2.40 6.58
CA PHE A 21 -2.78 2.41 5.15
C PHE A 21 -3.83 3.29 4.44
N VAL A 22 -3.37 4.27 3.68
CA VAL A 22 -4.19 5.19 2.90
C VAL A 22 -3.63 5.25 1.49
N TRP A 23 -4.51 5.10 0.51
CA TRP A 23 -4.16 5.23 -0.90
C TRP A 23 -4.63 6.55 -1.45
N ASN A 24 -3.70 7.31 -2.04
CA ASN A 24 -4.03 8.50 -2.80
C ASN A 24 -4.07 8.17 -4.29
N SER A 25 -5.29 8.01 -4.82
CA SER A 25 -5.52 7.64 -6.22
C SER A 25 -5.09 8.71 -7.23
N VAL A 26 -4.98 9.97 -6.80
CA VAL A 26 -4.57 11.14 -7.60
C VAL A 26 -3.05 11.19 -7.73
N THR A 27 -2.34 11.07 -6.60
CA THR A 27 -0.86 11.12 -6.59
C THR A 27 -0.21 9.76 -6.85
N LYS A 28 -1.00 8.68 -6.85
CA LYS A 28 -0.55 7.28 -6.96
C LYS A 28 0.44 6.88 -5.85
N LYS A 29 0.25 7.43 -4.65
CA LYS A 29 1.11 7.16 -3.48
C LYS A 29 0.35 6.43 -2.39
N PHE A 30 1.07 5.53 -1.71
CA PHE A 30 0.62 4.88 -0.48
C PHE A 30 1.17 5.66 0.72
N GLU A 31 0.28 6.06 1.62
CA GLU A 31 0.65 6.56 2.94
C GLU A 31 0.38 5.46 3.96
N ALA A 32 1.43 5.01 4.64
CA ALA A 32 1.35 3.84 5.51
C ALA A 32 2.17 4.06 6.78
N LYS A 33 1.81 5.10 7.56
CA LYS A 33 2.62 5.57 8.70
C LYS A 33 2.80 4.53 9.82
N LYS A 34 1.76 3.77 10.13
CA LYS A 34 1.79 2.75 11.22
C LYS A 34 2.04 1.33 10.73
N VAL A 35 1.83 1.06 9.44
CA VAL A 35 1.96 -0.28 8.87
C VAL A 35 3.43 -0.69 8.80
N TRP A 36 4.31 0.19 8.31
CA TRP A 36 5.73 -0.15 8.13
C TRP A 36 6.48 -0.41 9.44
N GLN A 37 6.08 0.18 10.56
CA GLN A 37 6.78 -0.04 11.83
C GLN A 37 6.75 -1.49 12.31
N ASN A 38 5.67 -2.22 12.01
CA ASN A 38 5.57 -3.66 12.35
C ASN A 38 6.23 -4.57 11.30
N PHE A 39 6.36 -4.11 10.05
CA PHE A 39 7.01 -4.86 8.97
C PHE A 39 8.53 -4.66 8.94
N ILE A 40 9.01 -3.49 9.36
CA ILE A 40 10.42 -3.18 9.59
C ILE A 40 10.74 -3.54 11.05
N LYS A 41 10.54 -4.80 11.42
CA LYS A 41 11.35 -5.36 12.51
C LYS A 41 12.71 -5.62 11.88
N VAL A 42 13.67 -4.74 12.20
CA VAL A 42 15.07 -4.87 11.81
C VAL A 42 15.55 -6.25 12.28
N SER A 43 15.71 -7.16 11.33
CA SER A 43 16.48 -8.41 11.46
C SER A 43 17.92 -8.11 11.85
#